data_AF-A0A7J9G5D8-F1
#
_entry.id   AF-A0A7J9G5D8-F1
#
_cell.length_a   1.000
_cell.length_b   1.000
_cell.length_c   1.000
_cell.angle_alpha   90.00
_cell.angle_beta   90.00
_cell.angle_gamma   90.00
#
_symmetry.space_group_name_H-M   'P 1'
#
loop_
_entity.id
_entity.type
_entity.pdbx_description
1 polymer ?
#
loop_
_entity_poly.entity_id
_entity_poly.type
_entity_poly.pdbx_seq_one_letter_code
_entity_poly.pdbx_strand_id
1 'polypeptide(L)'
;MLSSMNMPDGIQRRRTALDELNMRSIFEENDIVCAEVRNFQHDGSLQLQARSQKYGKLEKGQLLIIDPYLVKKSKQHFHHLEQFGIGLILGRNGYIWIGEHVEARDSMVIDQAKSIEQSTVVEGINQAYTPLEMRQNICRIGNAIRVLTSLGFNVDLNLIMETVELSSSLKIDIHDMLGSEFHVLVAEMEAERRSLTTKRKR
;
A
#
# COMPACT_ATOMS: atom_id res chain seq x y z
N MET A 1 -9.20 -14.57 20.74
CA MET A 1 -8.98 -13.36 19.91
C MET A 1 -8.12 -13.61 18.66
N LEU A 2 -7.54 -14.80 18.47
CA LEU A 2 -6.67 -15.10 17.34
C LEU A 2 -7.38 -15.45 16.02
N SER A 3 -8.67 -15.80 16.05
CA SER A 3 -9.45 -16.33 14.91
C SER A 3 -9.49 -15.49 13.61
N SER A 4 -8.96 -14.28 13.62
CA SER A 4 -9.08 -13.31 12.55
C SER A 4 -7.87 -13.21 11.62
N MET A 5 -6.80 -13.99 11.85
CA MET A 5 -5.60 -14.02 11.00
C MET A 5 -5.35 -15.39 10.37
N ASN A 6 -4.66 -15.44 9.24
CA ASN A 6 -4.16 -16.71 8.70
C ASN A 6 -2.91 -17.17 9.46
N MET A 7 -2.80 -18.48 9.65
CA MET A 7 -1.58 -19.09 10.18
C MET A 7 -0.55 -19.20 9.04
N PRO A 8 0.76 -19.20 9.34
CA PRO A 8 1.82 -19.30 8.34
C PRO A 8 1.68 -20.55 7.45
N ASP A 9 1.15 -21.66 7.98
CA ASP A 9 0.87 -22.87 7.20
C ASP A 9 -0.16 -22.69 6.07
N GLY A 10 -0.93 -21.60 6.06
CA GLY A 10 -2.02 -21.37 5.10
C GLY A 10 -3.21 -22.34 5.19
N ILE A 11 -3.09 -23.38 6.02
CA ILE A 11 -4.08 -24.45 6.18
C ILE A 11 -5.15 -24.04 7.20
N GLN A 12 -6.41 -24.26 6.84
CA GLN A 12 -7.53 -24.10 7.77
C GLN A 12 -7.51 -25.25 8.79
N ARG A 13 -7.00 -24.98 10.00
CA ARG A 13 -6.98 -25.94 11.12
C ARG A 13 -7.54 -25.35 12.41
N ARG A 14 -7.90 -26.22 13.35
CA ARG A 14 -8.27 -25.82 14.71
C ARG A 14 -7.05 -25.22 15.41
N ARG A 15 -7.23 -24.06 16.03
CA ARG A 15 -6.17 -23.37 16.76
C ARG A 15 -5.87 -24.11 18.05
N THR A 16 -4.59 -24.24 18.37
CA THR A 16 -4.09 -24.87 19.59
C THR A 16 -3.54 -23.81 20.55
N ALA A 17 -3.40 -24.16 21.83
CA ALA A 17 -2.80 -23.25 22.83
C ALA A 17 -1.35 -22.86 22.50
N LEU A 18 -0.63 -23.71 21.76
CA LEU A 18 0.72 -23.42 21.26
C LEU A 18 0.72 -22.24 20.29
N ASP A 19 -0.31 -22.13 19.43
CA ASP A 19 -0.46 -21.03 18.48
C ASP A 19 -0.65 -19.68 19.22
N GLU A 20 -1.26 -19.71 20.42
CA GLU A 20 -1.45 -18.50 21.24
C GLU A 20 -0.14 -18.05 21.89
N LEU A 21 0.72 -19.00 22.28
CA LEU A 21 2.04 -18.70 22.83
C LEU A 21 2.99 -18.17 21.74
N ASN A 22 2.87 -18.71 20.52
CA ASN A 22 3.69 -18.33 19.37
C ASN A 22 3.17 -17.11 18.60
N MET A 23 2.25 -16.30 19.13
CA MET A 23 1.77 -15.09 18.43
C MET A 23 2.91 -14.16 18.00
N ARG A 24 3.95 -14.05 18.85
CA ARG A 24 5.09 -13.17 18.60
C ARG A 24 5.91 -13.58 17.37
N SER A 25 5.88 -14.85 16.97
CA SER A 25 6.58 -15.29 15.75
C SER A 25 5.84 -14.88 14.47
N ILE A 26 4.60 -14.41 14.57
CA ILE A 26 3.76 -14.02 13.43
C ILE A 26 3.71 -12.49 13.30
N PHE A 27 3.44 -11.80 14.42
CA PHE A 27 3.47 -10.34 14.50
C PHE A 27 4.22 -9.91 15.75
N GLU A 28 5.19 -9.05 15.55
CA GLU A 28 5.95 -8.41 16.61
C GLU A 28 5.45 -6.97 16.85
N GLU A 29 5.84 -6.42 17.98
CA GLU A 29 5.55 -5.03 18.30
C GLU A 29 6.18 -4.11 17.25
N ASN A 30 5.43 -3.12 16.78
CA ASN A 30 5.80 -2.18 15.72
C ASN A 30 5.78 -2.74 14.29
N ASP A 31 5.30 -3.97 14.09
CA ASP A 31 5.03 -4.45 12.75
C ASP A 31 3.89 -3.66 12.09
N ILE A 32 4.09 -3.33 10.81
CA ILE A 32 3.06 -2.71 9.98
C ILE A 32 2.22 -3.83 9.38
N VAL A 33 0.91 -3.78 9.62
CA VAL A 33 -0.02 -4.81 9.17
C VAL A 33 -1.12 -4.17 8.32
N CYS A 34 -1.38 -4.76 7.15
CA CYS A 34 -2.57 -4.49 6.37
C CYS A 34 -3.71 -5.40 6.83
N ALA A 35 -4.84 -4.82 7.23
CA ALA A 35 -6.01 -5.55 7.67
C ALA A 35 -7.30 -4.83 7.28
N GLU A 36 -8.39 -5.57 7.19
CA GLU A 36 -9.73 -5.02 6.98
C GLU A 36 -10.52 -4.95 8.28
N VAL A 37 -11.47 -4.00 8.34
CA VAL A 37 -12.37 -3.85 9.48
C VAL A 37 -13.53 -4.82 9.29
N ARG A 38 -13.63 -5.84 10.15
CA ARG A 38 -14.68 -6.85 10.10
C ARG A 38 -15.96 -6.39 10.79
N ASN A 39 -15.82 -5.89 12.01
CA ASN A 39 -16.96 -5.53 12.83
C ASN A 39 -16.65 -4.33 13.73
N PHE A 40 -17.71 -3.58 14.05
CA PHE A 40 -17.70 -2.53 15.04
C PHE A 40 -18.29 -3.09 16.33
N GLN A 41 -17.55 -2.99 17.42
CA GLN A 41 -18.06 -3.37 18.72
C GLN A 41 -18.89 -2.22 19.32
N HIS A 42 -19.75 -2.56 20.29
CA HIS A 42 -20.66 -1.59 20.92
C HIS A 42 -19.92 -0.48 21.70
N ASP A 43 -18.66 -0.73 22.07
CA ASP A 43 -17.77 0.24 22.73
C ASP A 43 -17.06 1.17 21.73
N GLY A 44 -17.30 1.03 20.42
CA GLY A 44 -16.63 1.78 19.36
C GLY A 44 -15.26 1.21 18.96
N SER A 45 -14.82 0.10 19.55
CA SER A 45 -13.59 -0.58 19.13
C SER A 45 -13.77 -1.30 17.79
N LEU A 46 -12.69 -1.39 17.02
CA LEU A 46 -12.67 -2.02 15.70
C LEU A 46 -12.09 -3.43 15.81
N GLN A 47 -12.82 -4.41 15.28
CA GLN A 47 -12.30 -5.77 15.13
C GLN A 47 -11.68 -5.92 13.74
N LEU A 48 -10.35 -6.09 13.71
CA LEU A 48 -9.58 -6.26 12.47
C LEU A 48 -9.49 -7.73 12.05
N GLN A 49 -9.35 -7.96 10.75
CA GLN A 49 -9.21 -9.27 10.14
C GLN A 49 -8.17 -9.24 9.00
N ALA A 50 -7.32 -10.26 8.95
CA ALA A 50 -6.31 -10.47 7.92
C ALA A 50 -6.35 -11.95 7.48
N ARG A 51 -7.47 -12.36 6.86
CA ARG A 51 -7.71 -13.74 6.39
C ARG A 51 -7.44 -13.98 4.90
N SER A 52 -7.17 -12.93 4.13
CA SER A 52 -6.73 -13.08 2.72
C SER A 52 -5.21 -12.97 2.68
N GLN A 53 -4.58 -13.60 1.69
CA GLN A 53 -3.14 -13.45 1.43
C GLN A 53 -2.73 -12.01 1.06
N LYS A 54 -3.70 -11.17 0.65
CA LYS A 54 -3.50 -9.72 0.42
C LYS A 54 -3.32 -8.93 1.71
N TYR A 55 -3.77 -9.48 2.84
CA TYR A 55 -3.70 -8.85 4.14
C TYR A 55 -2.65 -9.58 4.99
N GLY A 56 -1.85 -8.83 5.73
CA GLY A 56 -0.74 -9.40 6.48
C GLY A 56 0.33 -8.38 6.82
N LYS A 57 1.49 -8.88 7.22
CA LYS A 57 2.67 -8.07 7.53
C LYS A 57 3.18 -7.42 6.25
N LEU A 58 3.42 -6.11 6.31
CA LEU A 58 4.01 -5.34 5.23
C LEU A 58 5.49 -5.14 5.51
N GLU A 59 6.33 -5.61 4.60
CA GLU A 59 7.79 -5.51 4.71
C GLU A 59 8.37 -4.80 3.48
N LYS A 60 9.59 -4.26 3.60
CA LYS A 60 10.32 -3.62 2.49
C LYS A 60 9.56 -2.47 1.84
N GLY A 61 9.18 -1.48 2.65
CA GLY A 61 8.51 -0.28 2.19
C GLY A 61 8.62 0.88 3.16
N GLN A 62 7.88 1.93 2.87
CA GLN A 62 7.74 3.13 3.66
C GLN A 62 6.26 3.36 4.01
N LEU A 63 6.01 3.65 5.28
CA LEU A 63 4.72 4.13 5.77
C LEU A 63 4.69 5.66 5.74
N LEU A 64 3.62 6.21 5.18
CA LEU A 64 3.28 7.63 5.20
C LEU A 64 1.97 7.80 5.96
N ILE A 65 1.95 8.77 6.86
CA ILE A 65 0.76 9.13 7.63
C ILE A 65 0.27 10.46 7.08
N ILE A 66 -0.97 10.48 6.60
CA ILE A 66 -1.66 11.65 6.09
C ILE A 66 -3.01 11.80 6.79
N ASP A 67 -3.64 12.95 6.62
CA ASP A 67 -4.97 13.16 7.17
C ASP A 67 -6.01 12.24 6.48
N PRO A 68 -6.86 11.51 7.25
CA PRO A 68 -7.79 10.54 6.69
C PRO A 68 -8.78 11.12 5.69
N TYR A 69 -9.11 12.42 5.80
CA TYR A 69 -10.08 13.07 4.93
C TYR A 69 -9.54 13.32 3.51
N LEU A 70 -8.22 13.30 3.32
CA LEU A 70 -7.58 13.47 2.01
C LEU A 70 -7.63 12.18 1.19
N VAL A 71 -7.83 11.02 1.82
CA VAL A 71 -7.95 9.75 1.10
C VAL A 71 -9.33 9.64 0.46
N LYS A 72 -9.38 9.66 -0.87
CA LYS A 72 -10.65 9.49 -1.57
C LYS A 72 -11.18 8.07 -1.40
N LYS A 73 -12.51 7.95 -1.29
CA LYS A 73 -13.19 6.65 -1.29
C LYS A 73 -13.08 6.01 -2.67
N SER A 74 -12.29 4.94 -2.76
CA SER A 74 -12.15 4.09 -3.94
C SER A 74 -12.76 2.70 -3.67
N LYS A 75 -13.06 1.96 -4.75
CA LYS A 75 -13.43 0.54 -4.67
C LYS A 75 -12.22 -0.35 -4.40
N GLN A 76 -11.06 0.03 -4.91
CA GLN A 76 -9.79 -0.68 -4.74
C GLN A 76 -8.80 0.26 -4.07
N HIS A 77 -8.18 -0.22 -2.99
CA HIS A 77 -7.17 0.49 -2.22
C HIS A 77 -5.76 -0.08 -2.42
N PHE A 78 -5.67 -1.24 -3.08
CA PHE A 78 -4.42 -1.87 -3.50
C PHE A 78 -4.18 -1.49 -4.95
N HIS A 79 -3.02 -0.91 -5.21
CA HIS A 79 -2.60 -0.48 -6.54
C HIS A 79 -1.23 -1.05 -6.83
N HIS A 80 -1.11 -1.74 -7.96
CA HIS A 80 0.18 -2.20 -8.48
C HIS A 80 0.63 -1.25 -9.59
N LEU A 81 1.81 -0.66 -9.40
CA LEU A 81 2.44 0.22 -10.38
C LEU A 81 3.52 -0.58 -11.13
N GLU A 82 3.10 -1.32 -12.16
CA GLU A 82 3.98 -2.18 -12.98
C GLU A 82 5.20 -1.42 -13.51
N GLN A 83 5.03 -0.17 -13.91
CA GLN A 83 6.08 0.70 -14.45
C GLN A 83 7.24 0.93 -13.48
N PHE A 84 6.98 0.87 -12.17
CA PHE A 84 7.98 1.11 -11.13
C PHE A 84 8.27 -0.15 -10.30
N GLY A 85 7.54 -1.24 -10.52
CA GLY A 85 7.57 -2.46 -9.70
C GLY A 85 7.00 -2.29 -8.29
N ILE A 86 6.31 -1.18 -8.00
CA ILE A 86 5.93 -0.79 -6.63
C ILE A 86 4.48 -1.18 -6.31
N GLY A 87 4.25 -1.61 -5.08
CA GLY A 87 2.93 -1.74 -4.47
C GLY A 87 2.57 -0.49 -3.68
N LEU A 88 1.37 0.05 -3.93
CA LEU A 88 0.79 1.17 -3.21
C LEU A 88 -0.50 0.72 -2.52
N ILE A 89 -0.58 0.95 -1.21
CA ILE A 89 -1.76 0.63 -0.39
C ILE A 89 -2.27 1.93 0.24
N LEU A 90 -3.48 2.34 -0.14
CA LEU A 90 -4.13 3.55 0.36
C LEU A 90 -5.12 3.20 1.49
N GLY A 91 -4.66 3.21 2.73
CA GLY A 91 -5.51 2.97 3.89
C GLY A 91 -6.52 4.10 4.11
N ARG A 92 -7.79 3.75 4.39
CA ARG A 92 -8.85 4.75 4.67
C ARG A 92 -8.62 5.55 5.95
N ASN A 93 -7.76 5.08 6.83
CA ASN A 93 -7.32 5.77 8.05
C ASN A 93 -6.23 6.81 7.78
N GLY A 94 -5.87 7.09 6.52
CA GLY A 94 -4.77 8.00 6.19
C GLY A 94 -3.39 7.34 6.26
N TYR A 95 -3.32 6.03 6.52
CA TYR A 95 -2.04 5.31 6.51
C TYR A 95 -1.81 4.77 5.11
N ILE A 96 -0.79 5.29 4.46
CA ILE A 96 -0.40 4.91 3.11
C ILE A 96 0.89 4.12 3.19
N TRP A 97 0.89 2.93 2.60
CA TRP A 97 2.11 2.13 2.49
C TRP A 97 2.57 2.08 1.04
N ILE A 98 3.87 2.28 0.84
CA ILE A 98 4.54 2.21 -0.46
C ILE A 98 5.70 1.24 -0.32
N GLY A 99 5.77 0.20 -1.13
CA GLY A 99 6.89 -0.73 -1.03
C GLY A 99 7.04 -1.62 -2.24
N GLU A 100 7.91 -2.61 -2.10
CA GLU A 100 8.09 -3.64 -3.12
C GLU A 100 6.77 -4.38 -3.35
N HIS A 101 6.38 -4.55 -4.63
CA HIS A 101 5.20 -5.33 -4.92
C HIS A 101 5.49 -6.82 -4.70
N VAL A 102 4.85 -7.40 -3.70
CA VAL A 102 4.76 -8.86 -3.55
C VAL A 102 3.44 -9.28 -4.17
N GLU A 103 3.49 -10.00 -5.30
CA GLU A 103 2.30 -10.63 -5.89
C GLU A 103 1.76 -11.69 -4.93
N ALA A 104 0.83 -11.30 -4.05
CA ALA A 104 -0.02 -12.25 -3.36
C ALA A 104 -1.07 -12.76 -4.37
N ARG A 105 -0.69 -13.75 -5.19
CA ARG A 105 -1.66 -14.44 -6.05
C ARG A 105 -2.67 -15.17 -5.17
N ASP A 106 -3.92 -14.71 -5.18
CA ASP A 106 -5.05 -15.45 -4.62
C ASP A 106 -5.12 -16.83 -5.30
N SER A 107 -4.62 -17.87 -4.64
CA SER A 107 -4.69 -19.25 -5.11
C SER A 107 -6.08 -19.88 -4.97
N MET A 108 -7.15 -19.11 -5.21
CA MET A 108 -8.53 -19.61 -5.12
C MET A 108 -9.11 -20.13 -6.45
N VAL A 109 -8.30 -20.26 -7.51
CA VAL A 109 -8.71 -20.97 -8.74
C VAL A 109 -7.55 -21.81 -9.29
N ILE A 110 -7.22 -22.93 -8.65
CA ILE A 110 -6.46 -24.00 -9.32
C ILE A 110 -7.10 -25.34 -8.97
N ASP A 111 -7.68 -25.94 -9.99
CA ASP A 111 -8.21 -27.30 -9.99
C ASP A 111 -7.21 -28.29 -9.40
N GLN A 112 -7.73 -29.15 -8.52
CA GLN A 112 -7.03 -30.26 -7.87
C GLN A 112 -6.56 -31.29 -8.91
N ALA A 113 -5.38 -31.11 -9.52
CA ALA A 113 -4.71 -32.22 -10.21
C ALA A 113 -3.22 -32.02 -10.56
N LYS A 114 -2.65 -30.81 -10.52
CA LYS A 114 -1.26 -30.60 -10.97
C LYS A 114 -0.53 -29.52 -10.17
N SER A 115 0.12 -29.89 -9.07
CA SER A 115 1.30 -29.18 -8.53
C SER A 115 1.79 -29.83 -7.23
N ILE A 116 2.31 -31.05 -7.33
CA ILE A 116 3.16 -31.64 -6.26
C ILE A 116 4.60 -31.07 -6.33
N GLU A 117 4.87 -30.08 -7.19
CA GLU A 117 6.23 -29.57 -7.44
C GLU A 117 6.40 -28.05 -7.31
N GLN A 118 5.53 -27.36 -6.56
CA GLN A 118 5.75 -25.95 -6.18
C GLN A 118 5.75 -25.71 -4.68
N SER A 119 6.16 -26.73 -3.92
CA SER A 119 6.73 -26.56 -2.57
C SER A 119 8.16 -26.01 -2.68
N THR A 120 8.31 -24.88 -3.36
CA THR A 120 9.43 -23.96 -3.22
C THR A 120 8.83 -22.62 -2.88
N VAL A 121 8.26 -22.57 -1.67
CA VAL A 121 8.28 -21.36 -0.86
C VAL A 121 9.75 -20.99 -0.71
N VAL A 122 10.27 -20.24 -1.67
CA VAL A 122 11.57 -19.60 -1.58
C VAL A 122 11.38 -18.39 -0.66
N GLU A 123 11.17 -18.66 0.63
CA GLU A 123 11.46 -17.75 1.75
C GLU A 123 12.99 -17.53 1.90
N GLY A 124 13.74 -17.53 0.79
CA GLY A 124 15.14 -17.93 0.84
C GLY A 124 16.01 -17.49 -0.32
N ILE A 125 15.74 -16.35 -0.95
CA ILE A 125 16.82 -15.57 -1.56
C ILE A 125 16.73 -14.16 -1.03
N ASN A 126 17.62 -13.91 -0.06
CA ASN A 126 18.11 -12.62 0.33
C ASN A 126 18.46 -11.78 -0.93
N GLN A 127 17.52 -11.06 -1.50
CA GLN A 127 17.83 -9.68 -1.83
C GLN A 127 17.69 -8.92 -0.52
N ALA A 128 18.76 -8.95 0.29
CA ALA A 128 18.92 -8.13 1.49
C ALA A 128 18.81 -6.62 1.18
N TYR A 129 18.74 -6.28 -0.10
CA TYR A 129 18.73 -4.93 -0.62
C TYR A 129 17.67 -4.81 -1.71
N THR A 130 16.67 -3.97 -1.46
CA THR A 130 15.80 -3.43 -2.50
C THR A 130 16.68 -2.64 -3.49
N PRO A 131 16.54 -2.80 -4.81
CA PRO A 131 17.35 -2.07 -5.80
C PRO A 131 17.32 -0.55 -5.59
N LEU A 132 18.42 0.14 -5.93
CA LEU A 132 18.52 1.60 -5.75
C LEU A 132 17.44 2.35 -6.53
N GLU A 133 17.20 1.95 -7.78
CA GLU A 133 16.16 2.52 -8.65
C GLU A 133 14.77 2.38 -8.01
N MET A 134 14.49 1.23 -7.41
CA MET A 134 13.21 0.98 -6.74
C MET A 134 13.05 1.86 -5.50
N ARG A 135 14.08 2.04 -4.67
CA ARG A 135 14.02 2.99 -3.54
C ARG A 135 13.79 4.42 -4.00
N GLN A 136 14.45 4.84 -5.08
CA GLN A 136 14.27 6.16 -5.65
C GLN A 136 12.82 6.37 -6.09
N ASN A 137 12.22 5.36 -6.72
CA ASN A 137 10.80 5.39 -7.10
C ASN A 137 9.87 5.42 -5.87
N ILE A 138 10.15 4.63 -4.83
CA ILE A 138 9.38 4.66 -3.56
C ILE A 138 9.43 6.07 -2.95
N CYS A 139 10.62 6.67 -2.86
CA CYS A 139 10.77 8.01 -2.32
C CYS A 139 10.12 9.08 -3.20
N ARG A 140 10.18 8.95 -4.54
CA ARG A 140 9.54 9.89 -5.47
C ARG A 140 8.00 9.86 -5.32
N ILE A 141 7.40 8.68 -5.25
CA ILE A 141 5.96 8.53 -4.99
C ILE A 141 5.62 9.05 -3.59
N GLY A 142 6.43 8.71 -2.57
CA GLY A 142 6.24 9.21 -1.21
C GLY A 142 6.27 10.73 -1.13
N ASN A 143 7.19 11.38 -1.84
CA ASN A 143 7.28 12.84 -1.91
C ASN A 143 6.12 13.44 -2.69
N ALA A 144 5.67 12.82 -3.78
CA ALA A 144 4.46 13.26 -4.48
C ALA A 144 3.24 13.26 -3.55
N ILE A 145 3.04 12.20 -2.75
CA ILE A 145 1.95 12.14 -1.77
C ILE A 145 2.10 13.22 -0.70
N ARG A 146 3.32 13.47 -0.21
CA ARG A 146 3.59 14.54 0.76
C ARG A 146 3.22 15.92 0.20
N VAL A 147 3.62 16.22 -1.03
CA VAL A 147 3.31 17.50 -1.70
C VAL A 147 1.80 17.68 -1.86
N LEU A 148 1.10 16.64 -2.32
CA LEU A 148 -0.37 16.68 -2.44
C LEU A 148 -1.05 16.89 -1.08
N THR A 149 -0.51 16.26 -0.03
CA THR A 149 -1.00 16.40 1.35
C THR A 149 -0.78 17.81 1.88
N SER A 150 0.40 18.39 1.68
CA SER A 150 0.73 19.77 2.06
C SER A 150 -0.17 20.80 1.37
N LEU A 151 -0.59 20.53 0.13
CA LEU A 151 -1.52 21.36 -0.62
C LEU A 151 -3.00 21.12 -0.24
N GLY A 152 -3.29 20.10 0.58
CA GLY A 152 -4.64 19.73 0.98
C GLY A 152 -5.48 19.13 -0.15
N PHE A 153 -4.84 18.52 -1.15
CA PHE A 153 -5.53 17.86 -2.25
C PHE A 153 -5.88 16.42 -1.91
N ASN A 154 -7.02 15.97 -2.44
CA ASN A 154 -7.42 14.58 -2.28
C ASN A 154 -6.45 13.65 -3.01
N VAL A 155 -5.93 12.66 -2.31
CA VAL A 155 -4.96 11.69 -2.81
C VAL A 155 -5.70 10.63 -3.64
N ASP A 156 -5.52 10.72 -4.95
CA ASP A 156 -6.01 9.79 -5.97
C ASP A 156 -4.83 9.14 -6.70
N LEU A 157 -4.98 7.87 -7.11
CA LEU A 157 -3.95 7.17 -7.89
C LEU A 157 -3.53 7.96 -9.13
N ASN A 158 -4.51 8.46 -9.90
CA ASN A 158 -4.24 9.24 -11.11
C ASN A 158 -3.46 10.51 -10.81
N LEU A 159 -3.80 11.21 -9.72
CA LEU A 159 -3.13 12.46 -9.35
C LEU A 159 -1.69 12.20 -8.87
N ILE A 160 -1.47 11.11 -8.13
CA ILE A 160 -0.14 10.67 -7.74
C ILE A 160 0.70 10.38 -8.99
N MET A 161 0.16 9.62 -9.94
CA MET A 161 0.85 9.29 -11.19
C MET A 161 1.16 10.53 -12.03
N GLU A 162 0.19 11.42 -12.22
CA GLU A 162 0.39 12.71 -12.92
C GLU A 162 1.49 13.54 -12.26
N THR A 163 1.53 13.59 -10.91
CA THR A 163 2.57 14.32 -10.16
C THR A 163 3.96 13.70 -10.34
N VAL A 164 4.04 12.36 -10.36
CA VAL A 164 5.29 11.63 -10.59
C VAL A 164 5.77 11.82 -12.03
N GLU A 165 4.87 11.77 -13.00
CA GLU A 165 5.15 12.05 -14.40
C GLU A 165 5.65 13.49 -14.58
N LEU A 166 4.99 14.48 -13.98
CA LEU A 166 5.41 15.88 -14.00
C LEU A 166 6.83 16.05 -13.41
N SER A 167 7.12 15.41 -12.28
CA SER A 167 8.46 15.42 -11.69
C SER A 167 9.52 14.81 -12.62
N SER A 168 9.14 13.78 -13.37
CA SER A 168 10.03 13.10 -14.33
C SER A 168 10.23 13.93 -15.60
N SER A 169 9.18 14.59 -16.11
CA SER A 169 9.23 15.47 -17.28
C SER A 169 10.11 16.69 -17.02
N LEU A 170 10.01 17.28 -15.83
CA LEU A 170 10.84 18.42 -15.42
C LEU A 170 12.25 18.02 -14.96
N LYS A 171 12.53 16.71 -14.87
CA LYS A 171 13.80 16.15 -14.37
C LYS A 171 14.20 16.70 -13.00
N ILE A 172 13.20 16.87 -12.13
CA ILE A 172 13.43 17.33 -10.76
C ILE A 172 13.94 16.15 -9.93
N ASP A 173 14.99 16.41 -9.16
CA ASP A 173 15.51 15.42 -8.24
C ASP A 173 14.57 15.19 -7.06
N ILE A 174 14.65 14.00 -6.46
CA ILE A 174 13.72 13.56 -5.40
C ILE A 174 13.72 14.54 -4.21
N HIS A 175 14.86 15.13 -3.89
CA HIS A 175 15.01 16.06 -2.77
C HIS A 175 14.35 17.41 -3.05
N ASP A 176 14.37 17.88 -4.29
CA ASP A 176 13.81 19.16 -4.71
C ASP A 176 12.29 19.13 -4.85
N MET A 177 11.68 17.94 -4.92
CA MET A 177 10.21 17.79 -4.94
C MET A 177 9.53 18.41 -3.71
N LEU A 178 10.22 18.53 -2.59
CA LEU A 178 9.65 19.15 -1.38
C LEU A 178 9.77 20.68 -1.39
N GLY A 179 10.41 21.27 -2.39
CA GLY A 179 10.57 22.72 -2.54
C GLY A 179 9.25 23.43 -2.89
N SER A 180 9.15 24.71 -2.53
CA SER A 180 7.97 25.54 -2.79
C SER A 180 7.69 25.70 -4.29
N GLU A 181 8.72 25.72 -5.13
CA GLU A 181 8.57 25.80 -6.58
C GLU A 181 7.77 24.62 -7.13
N PHE A 182 8.09 23.40 -6.68
CA PHE A 182 7.36 22.20 -7.08
C PHE A 182 5.91 22.21 -6.56
N HIS A 183 5.67 22.72 -5.34
CA HIS A 183 4.31 22.86 -4.81
C HIS A 183 3.45 23.78 -5.67
N VAL A 184 4.00 24.89 -6.17
CA VAL A 184 3.28 25.82 -7.06
C VAL A 184 2.95 25.11 -8.38
N LEU A 185 3.91 24.42 -8.99
CA LEU A 185 3.70 23.70 -10.26
C LEU A 185 2.63 22.61 -10.13
N VAL A 186 2.64 21.85 -9.04
CA VAL A 186 1.61 20.82 -8.78
C VAL A 186 0.23 21.47 -8.57
N ALA A 187 0.17 22.63 -7.91
CA ALA A 187 -1.07 23.37 -7.75
C ALA A 187 -1.62 23.93 -9.07
N GLU A 188 -0.76 24.44 -9.95
CA GLU A 188 -1.13 24.90 -11.29
C GLU A 188 -1.66 23.75 -12.15
N MET A 189 -0.97 22.61 -12.18
CA MET A 189 -1.41 21.40 -12.88
C MET A 189 -2.80 20.95 -12.39
N GLU A 190 -3.02 20.90 -11.08
CA GLU A 190 -4.32 20.50 -10.52
C GLU A 190 -5.42 21.53 -10.84
N ALA A 191 -5.09 22.82 -10.87
CA ALA A 191 -6.02 23.88 -11.26
C ALA A 191 -6.46 23.75 -12.73
N GLU A 192 -5.51 23.50 -13.64
CA GLU A 192 -5.79 23.24 -15.05
C GLU A 192 -6.69 22.02 -15.23
N ARG A 193 -6.37 20.91 -14.56
CA ARG A 193 -7.17 19.68 -14.59
C ARG A 193 -8.62 19.90 -14.17
N ARG A 194 -8.85 20.68 -13.11
CA ARG A 194 -10.20 21.06 -12.63
C ARG A 194 -10.92 22.00 -13.60
N SER A 195 -10.19 22.90 -14.26
CA SER A 195 -10.77 23.80 -15.26
C SER A 195 -11.31 23.03 -16.48
N LEU A 196 -10.58 22.02 -16.94
CA LEU A 196 -10.94 21.18 -18.09
C LEU A 196 -12.17 20.30 -17.81
N THR A 197 -12.25 19.72 -16.61
CA THR A 197 -13.41 18.93 -16.18
C THR A 197 -14.67 19.78 -16.04
N THR A 198 -14.53 21.05 -15.67
CA THR A 198 -15.66 21.99 -15.59
C THR A 198 -16.15 22.40 -16.97
N LYS A 199 -15.24 22.61 -17.94
CA LYS A 199 -15.61 22.90 -19.34
C LYS A 199 -16.33 21.76 -20.04
N ARG A 200 -15.99 20.49 -19.73
CA ARG A 200 -16.66 19.30 -20.30
C ARG A 200 -18.09 19.06 -19.78
N LYS A 201 -18.49 19.73 -18.71
CA LYS A 201 -19.84 19.61 -18.10
C LYS A 201 -20.81 20.72 -18.54
N ARG A 202 -20.33 21.73 -19.27
CA ARG A 202 -21.16 22.74 -19.93
C ARG A 202 -21.40 22.34 -21.38
#